data_AF-A0A7L1VQF0-F1
#
_entry.id   AF-A0A7L1VQF0-F1
#
_cell.length_a   1.000
_cell.length_b   1.000
_cell.length_c   1.000
_cell.angle_alpha   90.00
_cell.angle_beta   90.00
_cell.angle_gamma   90.00
#
_symmetry.space_group_name_H-M   'P 1'
#
loop_
_entity.id
_entity.type
_entity.pdbx_description
1 polymer ?
#
loop_
_entity_poly.entity_id
_entity_poly.type
_entity_poly.pdbx_seq_one_letter_code
_entity_poly.pdbx_strand_id
1 'polypeptide(L)'
;EPAGGTRRQGRPRRASGAPGRPHHGPHLPSAGDIQAIKGFLAKCWSLDISTKEYAYLKGTVLFNPDLPGLQCTQYIEGLQREAQQALNEHVRLIHRGDEARFAKLNVVLSLLRSINANVVAELFFRPIIGAVNMDDMLLEMLCAKL
;
A
#
# COMPACT_ATOMS: atom_id res chain seq x y z
N GLU A 1 74.64 0.36 25.92
CA GLU A 1 73.35 0.50 25.22
C GLU A 1 72.28 -0.34 25.91
N PRO A 2 71.08 0.20 26.20
CA PRO A 2 69.88 -0.61 26.38
C PRO A 2 68.92 -0.36 25.20
N ALA A 3 68.58 -1.41 24.46
CA ALA A 3 67.55 -1.38 23.43
C ALA A 3 66.17 -1.59 24.07
N GLY A 4 65.25 -0.68 23.75
CA GLY A 4 63.88 -0.64 24.26
C GLY A 4 62.98 -1.77 23.75
N GLY A 5 61.89 -1.99 24.47
CA GLY A 5 60.89 -3.00 24.13
C GLY A 5 59.59 -2.84 24.91
N THR A 6 58.89 -1.72 24.73
CA THR A 6 57.57 -1.48 25.33
C THR A 6 56.49 -2.18 24.48
N ARG A 7 56.13 -3.44 24.80
CA ARG A 7 55.05 -4.15 24.11
C ARG A 7 53.70 -3.77 24.73
N ARG A 8 52.94 -2.98 23.97
CA ARG A 8 51.60 -2.47 24.31
C ARG A 8 50.60 -3.60 24.54
N GLN A 9 49.89 -3.52 25.66
CA GLN A 9 48.76 -4.35 26.05
C GLN A 9 47.55 -4.02 25.16
N GLY A 10 47.14 -4.96 24.30
CA GLY A 10 45.97 -4.79 23.44
C GLY A 10 44.68 -4.89 24.26
N ARG A 11 43.90 -3.81 24.31
CA ARG A 11 42.51 -3.83 24.81
C ARG A 11 41.62 -4.58 23.80
N PRO A 12 40.69 -5.44 24.24
CA PRO A 12 39.72 -6.03 23.34
C PRO A 12 38.72 -4.94 22.92
N ARG A 13 38.61 -4.69 21.61
CA ARG A 13 37.54 -3.84 21.05
C ARG A 13 36.23 -4.60 21.25
N ARG A 14 35.39 -4.15 22.18
CA ARG A 14 33.97 -4.51 22.21
C ARG A 14 33.39 -4.16 20.84
N ALA A 15 32.99 -5.18 20.07
CA ALA A 15 32.15 -4.99 18.91
C ALA A 15 30.81 -4.44 19.42
N SER A 16 30.57 -3.16 19.19
CA SER A 16 29.28 -2.52 19.41
C SER A 16 28.25 -3.26 18.58
N GLY A 17 27.29 -3.91 19.25
CA GLY A 17 26.14 -4.52 18.59
C GLY A 17 25.42 -3.47 17.75
N ALA A 18 25.27 -3.75 16.47
CA ALA A 18 24.35 -3.00 15.63
C ALA A 18 22.94 -3.18 16.21
N PRO A 19 22.13 -2.11 16.32
CA PRO A 19 20.72 -2.29 16.65
C PRO A 19 20.08 -3.08 15.50
N GLY A 20 19.72 -4.32 15.78
CA GLY A 20 18.92 -5.13 14.88
C GLY A 20 17.68 -4.33 14.48
N ARG A 21 17.40 -4.29 13.17
CA ARG A 21 16.12 -3.80 12.67
C ARG A 21 15.02 -4.48 13.48
N PRO A 22 14.01 -3.77 13.98
CA PRO A 22 12.87 -4.42 14.60
C PRO A 22 12.23 -5.28 13.52
N HIS A 23 12.50 -6.59 13.57
CA HIS A 23 11.65 -7.58 12.93
C HIS A 23 10.30 -7.41 13.61
N HIS A 24 9.38 -6.71 12.96
CA HIS A 24 7.97 -6.81 13.30
C HIS A 24 7.63 -8.29 13.20
N GLY A 25 7.41 -8.92 14.36
CA GLY A 25 6.85 -10.27 14.40
C GLY A 25 5.53 -10.32 13.64
N PRO A 26 5.05 -11.53 13.27
CA PRO A 26 3.84 -11.67 12.47
C PRO A 26 2.70 -10.86 13.10
N HIS A 27 2.33 -9.76 12.43
CA HIS A 27 1.30 -8.86 12.92
C HIS A 27 -0.03 -9.52 12.61
N LEU A 28 -0.53 -10.29 13.57
CA LEU A 28 -1.78 -11.00 13.41
C LEU A 28 -2.90 -9.97 13.16
N PRO A 29 -3.72 -10.16 12.10
CA PRO A 29 -4.86 -9.28 11.83
C PRO A 29 -5.76 -9.12 13.06
N SER A 30 -5.96 -7.88 13.49
CA SER A 30 -6.85 -7.60 14.62
C SER A 30 -8.32 -7.65 14.20
N ALA A 31 -9.22 -7.75 15.18
CA ALA A 31 -10.64 -7.61 14.92
C ALA A 31 -10.97 -6.26 14.24
N GLY A 32 -10.28 -5.18 14.61
CA GLY A 32 -10.45 -3.86 14.01
C GLY A 32 -10.10 -3.85 12.52
N ASP A 33 -9.00 -4.49 12.15
CA ASP A 33 -8.58 -4.56 10.74
C ASP A 33 -9.60 -5.35 9.89
N ILE A 34 -10.10 -6.47 10.45
CA ILE A 34 -11.14 -7.27 9.79
C ILE A 34 -12.43 -6.46 9.62
N GLN A 35 -12.80 -5.66 10.62
CA GLN A 35 -13.97 -4.80 10.51
C GLN A 35 -13.78 -3.67 9.50
N ALA A 36 -12.56 -3.11 9.36
CA ALA A 36 -12.27 -2.12 8.35
C ALA A 36 -12.46 -2.70 6.93
N ILE A 37 -11.94 -3.91 6.67
CA ILE A 37 -12.12 -4.60 5.39
C ILE A 37 -13.61 -4.89 5.13
N LYS A 38 -14.33 -5.42 6.13
CA LYS A 38 -15.77 -5.69 6.02
C LYS A 38 -16.58 -4.41 5.77
N GLY A 39 -16.26 -3.33 6.46
CA GLY A 39 -16.91 -2.03 6.31
C GLY A 39 -16.70 -1.43 4.92
N PHE A 40 -15.47 -1.53 4.39
CA PHE A 40 -15.16 -1.15 3.01
C PHE A 40 -16.00 -1.95 2.00
N LEU A 41 -16.02 -3.29 2.12
CA LEU A 41 -16.78 -4.16 1.22
C LEU A 41 -18.29 -3.89 1.29
N ALA A 42 -18.83 -3.74 2.51
CA ALA A 42 -20.23 -3.41 2.72
C ALA A 42 -20.59 -2.06 2.08
N LYS A 43 -19.70 -1.06 2.17
CA LYS A 43 -19.91 0.23 1.52
C LYS A 43 -19.92 0.10 0.00
N CYS A 44 -18.97 -0.64 -0.57
CA CYS A 44 -18.93 -0.92 -2.01
C CYS A 44 -20.22 -1.57 -2.50
N TRP A 45 -20.71 -2.61 -1.82
CA TRP A 45 -21.95 -3.29 -2.19
C TRP A 45 -23.18 -2.39 -2.04
N SER A 46 -23.24 -1.56 -1.00
CA SER A 46 -24.36 -0.64 -0.79
C SER A 46 -24.52 0.43 -1.88
N LEU A 47 -23.45 0.72 -2.63
CA LEU A 47 -23.44 1.76 -3.65
C LEU A 47 -23.73 1.24 -5.06
N ASP A 48 -23.79 -0.09 -5.24
CA ASP A 48 -23.92 -0.73 -6.55
C ASP A 48 -22.94 -0.11 -7.56
N ILE A 49 -21.64 -0.23 -7.26
CA ILE A 49 -20.58 0.37 -8.06
C ILE A 49 -20.51 -0.37 -9.40
N SER A 50 -20.77 0.36 -10.48
CA SER A 50 -20.72 -0.19 -11.83
C SER A 50 -19.30 -0.53 -12.27
N THR A 51 -19.16 -1.38 -13.29
CA THR A 51 -17.85 -1.74 -13.86
C THR A 51 -17.04 -0.52 -14.31
N LYS A 52 -17.69 0.50 -14.88
CA LYS A 52 -17.02 1.74 -15.31
C LYS A 52 -16.52 2.55 -14.12
N GLU A 53 -17.36 2.75 -13.11
CA GLU A 53 -16.95 3.46 -11.89
C GLU A 53 -15.80 2.74 -11.18
N TYR A 54 -15.89 1.42 -11.08
CA TYR A 54 -14.82 0.60 -10.50
C TYR A 54 -13.51 0.75 -11.27
N ALA A 55 -13.55 0.81 -12.61
CA ALA A 55 -12.36 1.05 -13.41
C ALA A 55 -11.74 2.42 -13.13
N TYR A 56 -12.53 3.49 -13.05
CA TYR A 56 -12.03 4.83 -12.71
C TYR A 56 -11.48 4.90 -11.29
N LEU A 57 -12.14 4.28 -10.30
CA LEU A 57 -11.66 4.20 -8.93
C LEU A 57 -10.29 3.50 -8.84
N LYS A 58 -10.10 2.41 -9.58
CA LYS A 58 -8.78 1.76 -9.68
C LYS A 58 -7.74 2.71 -10.26
N GLY A 59 -8.09 3.46 -11.31
CA GLY A 59 -7.23 4.49 -11.88
C GLY A 59 -6.82 5.53 -10.84
N THR A 60 -7.77 6.07 -10.07
CA THR A 60 -7.48 7.04 -8.99
C THR A 60 -6.53 6.48 -7.92
N VAL A 61 -6.69 5.21 -7.55
CA VAL A 61 -5.81 4.55 -6.56
C VAL A 61 -4.42 4.26 -7.13
N LEU A 62 -4.36 3.81 -8.39
CA LEU A 62 -3.13 3.43 -9.05
C LEU A 62 -2.24 4.65 -9.32
N PHE A 63 -2.83 5.74 -9.81
CA PHE A 63 -2.12 6.97 -10.11
C PHE A 63 -2.06 7.84 -8.86
N ASN A 64 -1.26 7.44 -7.87
CA ASN A 64 -1.04 8.21 -6.65
C ASN A 64 0.30 8.99 -6.72
N PRO A 65 0.30 10.32 -6.87
CA PRO A 65 1.53 11.11 -6.97
C PRO A 65 2.29 11.23 -5.65
N ASP A 66 1.66 10.89 -4.52
CA ASP A 66 2.24 11.06 -3.17
C ASP A 66 3.15 9.90 -2.76
N LEU A 67 3.34 8.90 -3.62
CA LEU A 67 4.18 7.74 -3.30
C LEU A 67 5.68 8.10 -3.39
N PRO A 68 6.50 7.64 -2.43
CA PRO A 68 7.93 7.91 -2.45
C PRO A 68 8.63 7.18 -3.60
N GLY A 69 9.69 7.79 -4.13
CA GLY A 69 10.54 7.19 -5.18
C GLY A 69 10.07 7.42 -6.62
N LEU A 70 8.90 8.04 -6.82
CA LEU A 70 8.39 8.41 -8.14
C LEU A 70 9.29 9.45 -8.83
N GLN A 71 9.56 9.23 -10.11
CA GLN A 71 10.34 10.16 -10.96
C GLN A 71 9.45 11.07 -11.83
N CYS A 72 8.21 10.66 -12.10
CA CYS A 72 7.30 11.32 -13.03
C CYS A 72 6.03 11.84 -12.35
N THR A 73 6.15 12.43 -11.15
CA THR A 73 5.03 12.87 -10.31
C THR A 73 4.00 13.73 -11.03
N GLN A 74 4.43 14.72 -11.84
CA GLN A 74 3.51 15.60 -12.59
C GLN A 74 2.66 14.84 -13.62
N TYR A 75 3.25 13.84 -14.28
CA TYR A 75 2.53 13.00 -15.24
C TYR A 75 1.50 12.11 -14.53
N ILE A 76 1.89 11.50 -13.42
CA ILE A 76 1.00 10.68 -12.58
C ILE A 76 -0.16 11.52 -12.04
N GLU A 77 0.09 12.76 -11.61
CA GLU A 77 -0.95 13.68 -11.17
C GLU A 77 -1.94 13.99 -12.30
N GLY A 78 -1.45 14.17 -13.53
CA GLY A 78 -2.30 14.30 -14.72
C GLY A 78 -3.23 13.09 -14.91
N LEU A 79 -2.69 11.89 -14.88
CA LEU A 79 -3.47 10.64 -15.00
C LEU A 79 -4.48 10.47 -13.87
N GLN A 80 -4.13 10.85 -12.63
CA GLN A 80 -5.06 10.82 -11.51
C GLN A 80 -6.24 11.77 -11.72
N ARG A 81 -5.96 13.00 -12.18
CA ARG A 81 -7.00 13.99 -12.49
C ARG A 81 -7.93 13.49 -13.60
N GLU A 82 -7.37 12.89 -14.65
CA GLU A 82 -8.17 12.30 -15.74
C GLU A 82 -9.09 11.18 -15.25
N ALA A 83 -8.59 10.26 -14.40
CA ALA A 83 -9.41 9.21 -13.82
C ALA A 83 -10.56 9.77 -12.96
N GLN A 84 -10.27 10.78 -12.14
CA GLN A 84 -11.27 11.42 -11.28
C GLN A 84 -12.30 12.23 -12.09
N GLN A 85 -11.87 12.90 -13.16
CA GLN A 85 -12.75 13.63 -14.06
C GLN A 85 -13.68 12.67 -14.80
N ALA A 86 -13.14 11.58 -15.37
CA ALA A 86 -13.94 10.57 -16.06
C ALA A 86 -14.98 9.94 -15.12
N LEU A 87 -14.62 9.69 -13.85
CA LEU A 87 -15.57 9.25 -12.83
C LEU A 87 -16.70 10.27 -12.61
N ASN A 88 -16.35 11.54 -12.42
CA ASN A 88 -17.33 12.60 -12.16
C ASN A 88 -18.30 12.77 -13.35
N GLU A 89 -17.77 12.82 -14.57
CA GLU A 89 -18.58 12.90 -15.79
C GLU A 89 -19.51 11.70 -15.93
N HIS A 90 -19.00 10.49 -15.70
CA HIS A 90 -19.82 9.29 -15.75
C HIS A 90 -20.96 9.32 -14.72
N VAL A 91 -20.68 9.71 -13.47
CA VAL A 91 -21.68 9.85 -12.42
C VAL A 91 -22.74 10.88 -12.81
N ARG A 92 -22.33 12.05 -13.32
CA ARG A 92 -23.27 13.10 -13.75
C ARG A 92 -24.14 12.67 -14.91
N LEU A 93 -23.62 11.82 -15.81
CA LEU A 93 -24.37 11.33 -16.96
C LEU A 93 -25.40 10.24 -16.59
N ILE A 94 -24.99 9.27 -15.76
CA ILE A 94 -25.79 8.07 -15.44
C ILE A 94 -26.65 8.27 -14.19
N HIS A 95 -26.17 9.01 -13.19
CA HIS A 95 -26.82 9.18 -11.88
C HIS A 95 -27.27 10.63 -11.66
N ARG A 96 -27.96 11.22 -12.64
CA ARG A 96 -28.43 12.62 -12.65
C ARG A 96 -29.27 13.05 -11.44
N GLY A 97 -29.81 12.11 -10.67
CA GLY A 97 -30.61 12.38 -9.47
C GLY A 97 -29.87 12.16 -8.14
N ASP A 98 -28.63 11.67 -8.16
CA ASP A 98 -27.81 11.43 -6.96
C ASP A 98 -26.55 12.29 -6.98
N GLU A 99 -26.72 13.58 -6.70
CA GLU A 99 -25.64 14.58 -6.60
C GLU A 99 -24.57 14.17 -5.56
N ALA A 100 -24.93 13.31 -4.60
CA ALA A 100 -24.01 12.83 -3.57
C ALA A 100 -23.20 11.60 -4.01
N ARG A 101 -23.49 10.98 -5.16
CA ARG A 101 -22.85 9.72 -5.56
C ARG A 101 -21.34 9.84 -5.67
N PHE A 102 -20.84 10.90 -6.32
CA PHE A 102 -19.40 11.13 -6.44
C PHE A 102 -18.72 11.24 -5.07
N ALA A 103 -19.34 11.97 -4.13
CA ALA A 103 -18.86 12.07 -2.75
C ALA A 103 -18.88 10.71 -2.03
N LYS A 104 -19.95 9.92 -2.19
CA LYS A 104 -20.04 8.55 -1.63
C LYS A 104 -18.95 7.63 -2.17
N LEU A 105 -18.59 7.74 -3.45
CA LEU A 105 -17.48 6.99 -4.05
C LEU A 105 -16.11 7.46 -3.53
N ASN A 106 -15.93 8.76 -3.29
CA ASN A 106 -14.73 9.25 -2.61
C ASN A 106 -14.61 8.76 -1.16
N VAL A 107 -15.73 8.58 -0.45
CA VAL A 107 -15.73 7.94 0.87
C VAL A 107 -15.23 6.49 0.79
N VAL A 108 -15.59 5.74 -0.25
CA VAL A 108 -15.06 4.38 -0.47
C VAL A 108 -13.54 4.40 -0.63
N LEU A 109 -12.99 5.36 -1.38
CA LEU A 109 -11.53 5.52 -1.50
C LEU A 109 -10.86 5.83 -0.16
N SER A 110 -11.48 6.67 0.67
CA SER A 110 -10.97 6.96 2.01
C SER A 110 -10.99 5.74 2.93
N LEU A 111 -12.06 4.91 2.87
CA LEU A 111 -12.13 3.65 3.61
C LEU A 111 -11.07 2.64 3.13
N LEU A 112 -10.80 2.60 1.83
CA LEU A 112 -9.74 1.75 1.28
C LEU A 112 -8.37 2.15 1.82
N ARG A 113 -8.09 3.47 1.88
CA ARG A 113 -6.81 3.99 2.41
C ARG A 113 -6.58 3.67 3.89
N SER A 114 -7.63 3.38 4.67
CA SER A 114 -7.47 2.98 6.07
C SER A 114 -7.14 1.49 6.25
N ILE A 115 -7.20 0.68 5.19
CA ILE A 115 -6.85 -0.75 5.24
C ILE A 115 -5.34 -0.91 5.06
N ASN A 116 -4.71 -1.57 6.04
CA ASN A 116 -3.29 -1.89 5.97
C ASN A 116 -3.05 -3.07 5.00
N ALA A 117 -2.21 -2.85 3.99
CA ALA A 117 -1.85 -3.87 3.00
C ALA A 117 -1.22 -5.13 3.63
N ASN A 118 -0.46 -4.99 4.74
CA ASN A 118 0.12 -6.14 5.44
C ASN A 118 -0.97 -7.03 6.04
N VAL A 119 -2.08 -6.46 6.51
CA VAL A 119 -3.20 -7.26 7.00
C VAL A 119 -3.85 -8.06 5.87
N VAL A 120 -3.96 -7.46 4.68
CA VAL A 120 -4.47 -8.16 3.49
C VAL A 120 -3.54 -9.32 3.12
N ALA A 121 -2.22 -9.11 3.13
CA ALA A 121 -1.22 -10.15 2.92
C ALA A 121 -1.37 -11.31 3.92
N GLU A 122 -1.44 -11.01 5.22
CA GLU A 122 -1.58 -12.02 6.28
C GLU A 122 -2.90 -12.79 6.22
N LEU A 123 -4.02 -12.11 5.91
CA LEU A 123 -5.34 -12.76 5.85
C LEU A 123 -5.51 -13.66 4.62
N PHE A 124 -5.10 -13.20 3.45
CA PHE A 124 -5.49 -13.83 2.19
C PHE A 124 -4.35 -14.55 1.48
N PHE A 125 -3.11 -14.11 1.67
CA PHE A 125 -1.97 -14.63 0.90
C PHE A 125 -1.11 -15.58 1.74
N ARG A 126 -0.79 -15.22 2.99
CA ARG A 126 0.02 -16.04 3.91
C ARG A 126 -0.40 -17.51 3.99
N PRO A 127 -1.71 -17.87 4.03
CA PRO A 127 -2.12 -19.27 4.05
C PRO A 127 -1.77 -20.06 2.79
N ILE A 128 -1.56 -19.37 1.67
CA ILE A 128 -1.31 -19.95 0.34
C ILE A 128 0.19 -19.96 0.03
N ILE A 129 0.86 -18.84 0.24
CA ILE A 129 2.27 -18.63 -0.17
C ILE A 129 3.26 -18.79 0.98
N GLY A 130 2.78 -18.99 2.22
CA GLY A 130 3.63 -19.13 3.39
C GLY A 130 4.48 -17.88 3.64
N ALA A 131 5.79 -18.06 3.77
CA ALA A 131 6.72 -17.00 4.14
C ALA A 131 7.25 -16.14 2.97
N VAL A 132 6.75 -16.35 1.75
CA VAL A 132 7.14 -15.58 0.57
C VAL A 132 6.82 -14.10 0.76
N ASN A 133 7.74 -13.23 0.35
CA ASN A 133 7.57 -11.78 0.43
C ASN A 133 6.63 -11.30 -0.68
N MET A 134 5.64 -10.48 -0.32
CA MET A 134 4.71 -9.87 -1.28
C MET A 134 5.41 -8.98 -2.29
N ASP A 135 6.48 -8.28 -1.90
CA ASP A 135 7.23 -7.41 -2.82
C ASP A 135 7.90 -8.22 -3.94
N ASP A 136 8.47 -9.38 -3.61
CA ASP A 136 9.11 -10.28 -4.57
C ASP A 136 8.08 -10.84 -5.55
N MET A 137 6.88 -11.19 -5.05
CA MET A 137 5.78 -11.63 -5.91
C MET A 137 5.29 -10.52 -6.84
N LEU A 138 5.15 -9.30 -6.35
CA LEU A 138 4.72 -8.17 -7.18
C LEU A 138 5.74 -7.89 -8.29
N LEU A 139 7.04 -7.99 -7.97
CA LEU A 139 8.11 -7.87 -8.96
C LEU A 139 8.03 -8.97 -10.01
N GLU A 140 7.87 -10.23 -9.58
CA GLU A 140 7.69 -11.36 -10.51
C GLU A 140 6.46 -11.18 -11.39
N MET A 141 5.33 -10.74 -10.84
CA MET A 141 4.09 -10.51 -11.59
C MET A 141 4.24 -9.42 -12.66
N LEU A 142 5.02 -8.37 -12.38
CA LEU A 142 5.30 -7.32 -13.34
C LEU A 142 6.27 -7.81 -14.43
N CYS A 143 7.33 -8.52 -14.04
CA CYS A 143 8.37 -8.98 -14.97
C CYS A 143 7.97 -10.21 -15.80
N ALA A 144 7.14 -11.12 -15.28
CA ALA A 144 6.75 -12.35 -15.98
C ALA A 144 5.73 -12.11 -17.11
N LYS A 145 5.12 -10.93 -17.16
CA LYS A 145 4.14 -10.53 -18.18
C LYS A 145 4.68 -9.47 -19.16
N LEU A 146 5.96 -9.14 -19.06
CA LEU A 146 6.73 -8.34 -20.00
C LEU A 146 7.56 -9.27 -20.88
#